data_AF-A0A099WHQ5-F1
#
_entry.id   AF-A0A099WHQ5-F1
#
_cell.length_a   1.000
_cell.length_b   1.000
_cell.length_c   1.000
_cell.angle_alpha   90.00
_cell.angle_beta   90.00
_cell.angle_gamma   90.00
#
_symmetry.space_group_name_H-M   'P 1'
#
loop_
_entity.id
_entity.type
_entity.pdbx_description
1 polymer ?
#
loop_
_entity_poly.entity_id
_entity_poly.type
_entity_poly.pdbx_seq_one_letter_code
_entity_poly.pdbx_strand_id
1 'polypeptide(L)' 'MMAKLLLIIPFIFILVGMPFANRIQPMVLGMPFNLFWVAAGILLSTFILAIVYHFDKQNKGEEQ' A
#
# COMPACT_ATOMS: atom_id res chain seq x y z
N MET A 1 14.60 -12.51 0.43
CA MET A 1 13.29 -13.22 0.38
C MET A 1 12.23 -12.52 1.25
N MET A 2 12.53 -12.11 2.48
CA MET A 2 11.57 -11.51 3.44
C MET A 2 10.93 -10.20 2.98
N ALA A 3 11.66 -9.31 2.29
CA ALA A 3 11.11 -8.02 1.83
C ALA A 3 9.91 -8.18 0.88
N LYS A 4 9.84 -9.28 0.10
CA LYS A 4 8.72 -9.53 -0.83
C LYS A 4 7.39 -9.78 -0.12
N LEU A 5 7.40 -10.20 1.15
CA LEU A 5 6.17 -10.35 1.93
C LEU A 5 5.45 -9.01 2.14
N LEU A 6 6.17 -7.87 2.11
CA LEU A 6 5.54 -6.56 2.24
C LEU A 6 4.60 -6.26 1.07
N LEU A 7 4.78 -6.90 -0.08
CA LEU A 7 3.92 -6.73 -1.25
C LEU A 7 2.49 -7.19 -1.02
N ILE A 8 2.21 -8.01 0.00
CA ILE A 8 0.84 -8.45 0.33
C ILE A 8 0.04 -7.39 1.10
N ILE A 9 0.72 -6.46 1.77
CA ILE A 9 0.11 -5.42 2.61
C ILE A 9 -0.88 -4.55 1.83
N PRO A 10 -0.61 -4.04 0.62
CA PRO A 10 -1.59 -3.21 -0.11
C PRO A 10 -2.85 -4.00 -0.48
N PHE A 11 -2.74 -5.31 -0.73
CA PHE A 11 -3.90 -6.15 -1.00
C PHE A 11 -4.77 -6.31 0.25
N ILE A 12 -4.15 -6.61 1.40
CA ILE A 12 -4.86 -6.68 2.68
C ILE A 12 -5.51 -5.34 3.00
N PHE A 13 -4.81 -4.22 2.78
CA PHE A 13 -5.33 -2.87 2.99
C PHE A 13 -6.59 -2.61 2.16
N ILE A 14 -6.60 -2.92 0.87
CA ILE A 14 -7.80 -2.75 0.03
C ILE A 14 -8.94 -3.70 0.44
N LEU A 15 -8.63 -4.97 0.74
CA LEU A 15 -9.63 -5.99 1.12
C LEU A 15 -10.31 -5.71 2.46
N VAL A 16 -9.54 -5.29 3.47
CA VAL A 16 -10.07 -4.89 4.78
C VAL A 16 -10.89 -3.61 4.67
N GLY A 17 -10.58 -2.76 3.70
CA GLY A 17 -11.34 -1.54 3.41
C GLY A 17 -12.76 -1.80 2.94
N MET A 18 -13.06 -2.92 2.29
CA MET A 18 -14.35 -3.19 1.66
C MET A 18 -15.58 -3.07 2.61
N PRO A 19 -15.58 -3.61 3.83
CA PRO A 19 -16.68 -3.41 4.79
C PRO A 19 -16.79 -1.98 5.35
N PHE A 20 -15.70 -1.19 5.34
CA PHE A 20 -15.67 0.19 5.86
C PHE A 20 -15.86 1.26 4.77
N ALA A 21 -15.46 0.96 3.53
CA ALA A 21 -15.48 1.86 2.38
C ALA A 21 -16.85 1.89 1.68
N ASN A 22 -17.75 0.95 1.97
CA ASN A 22 -19.12 0.98 1.48
C ASN A 22 -20.02 1.96 2.26
N ARG A 23 -19.49 3.10 2.68
CA ARG A 23 -20.24 4.20 3.29
C ARG A 23 -19.73 5.53 2.72
N ILE A 24 -20.66 6.38 2.27
CA ILE A 24 -20.35 7.71 1.69
C ILE A 24 -19.88 8.70 2.76
N GLN A 25 -20.29 8.48 4.02
CA GLN A 25 -19.85 9.24 5.19
C GLN A 25 -18.94 8.34 6.03
N PRO A 26 -17.73 8.77 6.40
CA PRO A 26 -17.23 10.15 6.45
C PRO A 26 -16.64 10.68 5.13
N MET A 27 -16.55 12.01 5.00
CA MET A 27 -15.73 12.65 3.97
C MET A 27 -14.35 13.00 4.56
N VAL A 28 -13.29 12.66 3.84
CA VAL A 28 -11.90 12.93 4.21
C VAL A 28 -11.30 13.85 3.15
N LEU A 29 -10.73 14.98 3.57
CA LEU A 29 -10.15 16.00 2.68
C LEU A 29 -11.12 16.50 1.58
N GLY A 30 -12.43 16.52 1.87
CA GLY A 30 -13.45 16.90 0.89
C GLY A 30 -13.83 15.80 -0.11
N MET A 31 -13.29 14.59 0.05
CA MET A 31 -13.57 13.42 -0.78
C MET A 31 -14.34 12.36 0.01
N PRO A 32 -15.22 11.56 -0.62
CA PRO A 32 -15.78 10.35 -0.01
C PRO A 32 -14.67 9.42 0.52
N PHE A 33 -14.87 8.81 1.70
CA PHE A 33 -13.89 7.92 2.32
C PHE A 33 -13.39 6.81 1.38
N ASN A 34 -14.26 6.26 0.53
CA ASN A 34 -13.87 5.23 -0.44
C ASN A 34 -12.79 5.73 -1.42
N LEU A 35 -12.94 6.96 -1.95
CA LEU A 35 -11.95 7.56 -2.85
C LEU A 35 -10.63 7.83 -2.13
N PHE A 36 -10.71 8.37 -0.91
CA PHE A 36 -9.52 8.55 -0.06
C PHE A 36 -8.80 7.23 0.21
N TRP A 37 -9.55 6.15 0.49
CA TRP A 37 -9.01 4.84 0.79
C TRP A 37 -8.23 4.25 -0.40
N VAL A 38 -8.81 4.31 -1.60
CA VAL A 38 -8.12 3.85 -2.82
C VAL A 38 -6.87 4.68 -3.08
N ALA A 39 -6.95 6.01 -2.94
CA ALA A 39 -5.79 6.89 -3.11
C ALA A 39 -4.68 6.58 -2.09
N ALA A 40 -5.03 6.36 -0.83
CA ALA A 40 -4.10 5.93 0.21
C ALA A 40 -3.46 4.58 -0.12
N GLY A 41 -4.23 3.63 -0.67
CA GLY A 41 -3.73 2.33 -1.12
C GLY A 41 -2.71 2.44 -2.26
N ILE A 42 -2.89 3.38 -3.19
CA ILE A 42 -1.92 3.66 -4.26
C ILE A 42 -0.62 4.19 -3.65
N LEU A 43 -0.70 5.21 -2.79
CA LEU A 43 0.48 5.78 -2.13
C LEU A 43 1.21 4.74 -1.28
N LEU A 44 0.47 3.92 -0.54
CA LEU A 44 1.01 2.83 0.25
C LEU A 44 1.73 1.80 -0.64
N SER A 45 1.17 1.45 -1.78
CA SER A 45 1.79 0.53 -2.74
C SER A 45 3.10 1.08 -3.29
N THR A 46 3.13 2.36 -3.67
CA THR A 46 4.35 3.04 -4.13
C THR A 46 5.42 3.06 -3.03
N PHE A 47 5.02 3.36 -1.79
CA PHE A 47 5.93 3.38 -0.65
C PHE A 47 6.52 1.99 -0.34
N ILE A 48 5.68 0.95 -0.36
CA ILE A 48 6.12 -0.43 -0.16
C ILE A 48 7.08 -0.87 -1.26
N LEU A 49 6.77 -0.57 -2.52
CA LEU A 49 7.68 -0.87 -3.64
C LEU A 49 9.02 -0.16 -3.48
N ALA A 50 9.03 1.10 -3.04
CA ALA A 50 10.25 1.83 -2.76
C ALA A 50 11.08 1.18 -1.64
N ILE A 51 10.43 0.72 -0.56
CA ILE A 51 11.07 -0.03 0.51
C ILE A 51 11.66 -1.33 -0.03
N VAL A 52 10.86 -2.15 -0.72
CA VAL A 52 11.31 -3.43 -1.27
C VAL A 52 12.48 -3.22 -2.22
N TYR A 53 12.43 -2.21 -3.08
CA TYR A 53 13.51 -1.87 -4.00
C TYR A 53 14.78 -1.43 -3.27
N HIS A 54 14.66 -0.63 -2.20
CA HIS A 54 15.80 -0.20 -1.41
C HIS A 54 16.50 -1.37 -0.71
N PHE A 55 15.73 -2.31 -0.14
CA PHE A 55 16.26 -3.54 0.45
C PHE A 55 16.81 -4.51 -0.60
N ASP A 56 16.17 -4.65 -1.76
CA ASP A 56 16.65 -5.50 -2.87
C ASP A 56 17.96 -4.95 -3.47
N LYS A 57 18.10 -3.63 -3.58
CA LYS A 57 19.34 -2.97 -4.03
C LYS A 57 20.51 -3.22 -3.07
N GLN A 58 20.27 -3.24 -1.76
CA GLN A 58 21.31 -3.56 -0.77
C GLN A 58 21.76 -5.02 -0.89
N ASN A 59 20.83 -5.95 -1.13
CA ASN A 59 21.17 -7.37 -1.33
C ASN A 59 21.85 -7.67 -2.68
N LYS A 60 21.64 -6.85 -3.72
CA LYS A 60 22.29 -7.01 -5.03
C LYS A 60 23.74 -6.49 -5.09
N GLY A 61 24.22 -5.82 -4.05
CA GLY A 61 25.62 -5.38 -3.94
C GLY A 61 26.60 -6.50 -3.57
N GLU A 62 26.11 -7.71 -3.28
CA GLU A 62 26.92 -8.87 -2.85
C GLU A 62 27.12 -9.92 -3.96
N GLU A 63 26.49 -9.75 -5.13
CA GLU A 63 26.60 -10.67 -6.29
C GLU A 63 27.44 -10.11 -7.47
N GLN A 64 28.23 -9.04 -7.26
CA GLN A 64 29.23 -8.58 -8.23
C GLN A 64 30.65 -8.87 -7.78
#